data_AF-A0A1F5S3H6-F1
#
_entry.id   AF-A0A1F5S3H6-F1
#
_cell.length_a   1.000
_cell.length_b   1.000
_cell.length_c   1.000
_cell.angle_alpha   90.00
_cell.angle_beta   90.00
_cell.angle_gamma   90.00
#
_symmetry.space_group_name_H-M   'P 1'
#
loop_
_entity.id
_entity.type
_entity.pdbx_description
1 polymer ?
#
loop_
_entity_poly.entity_id
_entity_poly.type
_entity_poly.pdbx_seq_one_letter_code
_entity_poly.pdbx_strand_id
1 'polypeptide(L)'
;MDFFKFIRINNLHPSLKRHICLFTLSGGARAYTIKMRKEFGFSYEIVAGISKGDEMISIFNDKLVALKTEKLIEKILRDKNYYKEKIFAPANEIQSAVLENIKKIEKRADDSEYYLEKIMEISVQTYTALGMYSCFLRFFKEEQKKIPMKIVNRLGNDRNRIAEVYPKIEILIKSAVNKLGKRDGFDGDLLRYFTIDEMKKFLIDKRYFNQKKKILEQRRENYLYLFFEKSNQEYVISDKKIISKIEDYFKEDVSDSKTIKGQTAYKGKTKGRVYKCSSLSEPSGEFILVSAMTHPQDIPLIKKSLAVITDEGSILCHAAIICRELKKPCITGTKIATQILKDGDLIEVDAEKGFIKILK
;
A
#
# COMPACT_ATOMS: atom_id res chain seq x y z
N MET A 1 11.06 -22.58 6.79
CA MET A 1 11.53 -21.20 6.97
C MET A 1 10.81 -20.61 8.16
N ASP A 2 11.53 -20.11 9.17
CA ASP A 2 10.94 -19.43 10.32
C ASP A 2 10.66 -17.96 9.95
N PHE A 3 9.39 -17.65 9.71
CA PHE A 3 8.96 -16.31 9.29
C PHE A 3 9.13 -15.26 10.40
N PHE A 4 9.00 -15.63 11.68
CA PHE A 4 9.22 -14.69 12.79
C PHE A 4 10.67 -14.25 12.84
N LYS A 5 11.57 -15.24 12.84
CA LYS A 5 13.01 -14.98 12.81
C LYS A 5 13.38 -14.14 11.59
N PHE A 6 12.78 -14.42 10.44
CA PHE A 6 13.01 -13.64 9.22
C PHE A 6 12.52 -12.19 9.34
N ILE A 7 11.28 -11.96 9.80
CA ILE A 7 10.71 -10.61 10.03
C ILE A 7 11.60 -9.82 10.99
N ARG A 8 11.99 -10.44 12.11
CA ARG A 8 12.81 -9.80 13.14
C ARG A 8 14.22 -9.45 12.63
N ILE A 9 14.93 -10.38 12.01
CA ILE A 9 16.30 -10.15 11.51
C ILE A 9 16.33 -9.05 10.45
N ASN A 10 15.29 -8.97 9.61
CA ASN A 10 15.22 -7.98 8.53
C ASN A 10 14.52 -6.68 8.95
N ASN A 11 14.11 -6.56 10.22
CA ASN A 11 13.40 -5.40 10.78
C ASN A 11 12.20 -4.99 9.90
N LEU A 12 11.34 -5.95 9.58
CA LEU A 12 10.15 -5.75 8.76
C LEU A 12 8.98 -5.32 9.63
N HIS A 13 8.28 -4.27 9.20
CA HIS A 13 7.16 -3.67 9.93
C HIS A 13 5.95 -3.48 9.01
N PRO A 14 4.71 -3.62 9.52
CA PRO A 14 3.51 -3.25 8.80
C PRO A 14 3.58 -1.79 8.32
N SER A 15 3.18 -1.55 7.07
CA SER A 15 3.40 -0.25 6.42
C SER A 15 2.12 0.34 5.83
N LEU A 16 1.48 -0.32 4.85
CA LEU A 16 0.27 0.18 4.19
C LEU A 16 -0.76 -0.94 4.03
N LYS A 17 -2.04 -0.60 4.13
CA LYS A 17 -3.16 -1.52 3.91
C LYS A 17 -3.79 -1.23 2.54
N ARG A 18 -3.95 -2.25 1.71
CA ARG A 18 -4.47 -2.11 0.34
C ARG A 18 -5.48 -3.20 0.04
N HIS A 19 -6.43 -2.90 -0.84
CA HIS A 19 -7.31 -3.89 -1.45
C HIS A 19 -6.69 -4.38 -2.75
N ILE A 20 -5.76 -5.34 -2.66
CA ILE A 20 -5.10 -5.94 -3.81
C ILE A 20 -4.93 -7.44 -3.62
N CYS A 21 -5.10 -8.20 -4.70
CA CYS A 21 -4.90 -9.64 -4.67
C CYS A 21 -3.42 -10.07 -4.68
N LEU A 22 -3.16 -11.35 -4.43
CA LEU A 22 -1.80 -11.91 -4.40
C LEU A 22 -1.08 -11.80 -5.74
N PHE A 23 -1.80 -11.99 -6.85
CA PHE A 23 -1.25 -11.83 -8.18
C PHE A 23 -0.61 -10.45 -8.39
N THR A 24 -1.35 -9.43 -7.98
CA THR A 24 -0.90 -8.05 -7.99
C THR A 24 0.26 -7.79 -7.02
N LEU A 25 0.19 -8.31 -5.80
CA LEU A 25 1.29 -8.19 -4.82
C LEU A 25 2.58 -8.82 -5.37
N SER A 26 2.47 -9.99 -5.99
CA SER A 26 3.59 -10.72 -6.59
C SER A 26 4.26 -9.94 -7.73
N GLY A 27 3.48 -9.20 -8.52
CA GLY A 27 3.99 -8.24 -9.50
C GLY A 27 4.64 -7.01 -8.88
N GLY A 28 3.99 -6.43 -7.88
CA GLY A 28 4.52 -5.31 -7.11
C GLY A 28 5.86 -5.65 -6.44
N ALA A 29 6.02 -6.88 -5.94
CA ALA A 29 7.25 -7.34 -5.33
C ALA A 29 8.42 -7.36 -6.33
N ARG A 30 8.22 -7.92 -7.53
CA ARG A 30 9.22 -7.91 -8.62
C ARG A 30 9.54 -6.49 -9.08
N ALA A 31 8.54 -5.62 -9.11
CA ALA A 31 8.72 -4.22 -9.43
C ALA A 31 9.60 -3.50 -8.38
N TYR A 32 9.25 -3.60 -7.10
CA TYR A 32 9.94 -2.93 -5.99
C TYR A 32 11.34 -3.48 -5.70
N THR A 33 11.64 -4.69 -6.17
CA THR A 33 12.94 -5.36 -5.99
C THR A 33 13.76 -5.33 -7.27
N ILE A 34 13.50 -6.26 -8.18
CA ILE A 34 14.29 -6.50 -9.39
C ILE A 34 14.28 -5.28 -10.31
N LYS A 35 13.09 -4.78 -10.66
CA LYS A 35 12.95 -3.73 -11.66
C LYS A 35 13.48 -2.40 -11.14
N MET A 36 13.15 -2.04 -9.90
CA MET A 36 13.71 -0.85 -9.25
C MET A 36 15.23 -0.91 -9.13
N ARG A 37 15.83 -2.06 -8.75
CA ARG A 37 17.29 -2.17 -8.71
C ARG A 37 17.91 -1.96 -10.07
N LYS A 38 17.34 -2.56 -11.12
CA LYS A 38 17.81 -2.40 -12.49
C LYS A 38 17.73 -0.94 -12.99
N GLU A 39 16.65 -0.23 -12.66
CA GLU A 39 16.40 1.13 -13.19
C GLU A 39 17.06 2.23 -12.36
N PHE A 40 17.01 2.12 -11.02
CA PHE A 40 17.44 3.17 -10.09
C PHE A 40 18.69 2.81 -9.27
N GLY A 41 19.19 1.58 -9.37
CA GLY A 41 20.35 1.11 -8.61
C GLY A 41 20.07 0.78 -7.15
N PHE A 42 18.82 0.82 -6.70
CA PHE A 42 18.40 0.43 -5.35
C PHE A 42 16.98 -0.16 -5.37
N SER A 43 16.59 -0.76 -4.25
CA SER A 43 15.33 -1.50 -4.12
C SER A 43 14.88 -1.64 -2.66
N TYR A 44 13.70 -2.22 -2.47
CA TYR A 44 13.16 -2.58 -1.16
C TYR A 44 13.88 -3.81 -0.54
N GLU A 45 14.62 -4.59 -1.34
CA GLU A 45 15.29 -5.87 -1.00
C GLU A 45 14.35 -7.00 -0.57
N ILE A 46 13.37 -6.69 0.27
CA ILE A 46 12.35 -7.60 0.77
C ILE A 46 11.00 -6.92 0.63
N VAL A 47 10.05 -7.67 0.05
CA VAL A 47 8.64 -7.29 0.02
C VAL A 47 7.87 -8.42 0.67
N ALA A 48 7.16 -8.11 1.76
CA ALA A 48 6.28 -9.05 2.41
C ALA A 48 4.87 -8.47 2.53
N GLY A 49 3.89 -9.33 2.78
CA GLY A 49 2.53 -8.91 3.02
C GLY A 49 1.73 -9.98 3.72
N ILE A 50 0.78 -9.58 4.53
CA ILE A 50 -0.18 -10.46 5.19
C ILE A 50 -1.58 -10.07 4.73
N SER A 51 -2.40 -11.06 4.37
CA SER A 51 -3.73 -10.82 3.81
C SER A 51 -4.84 -11.50 4.60
N LYS A 52 -6.04 -10.93 4.42
CA LYS A 52 -7.32 -11.52 4.77
C LYS A 52 -8.30 -11.20 3.64
N GLY A 53 -8.60 -12.20 2.81
CA GLY A 53 -9.31 -11.97 1.55
C GLY A 53 -8.52 -11.09 0.58
N ASP A 54 -9.19 -10.11 0.00
CA ASP A 54 -8.61 -9.10 -0.89
C ASP A 54 -7.91 -7.95 -0.14
N GLU A 55 -7.98 -7.93 1.19
CA GLU A 55 -7.25 -6.95 2.00
C GLU A 55 -5.83 -7.45 2.29
N MET A 56 -4.84 -6.59 2.09
CA MET A 56 -3.43 -6.91 2.29
C MET A 56 -2.71 -5.78 3.02
N ILE A 57 -2.00 -6.13 4.09
CA ILE A 57 -1.09 -5.24 4.80
C ILE A 57 0.32 -5.53 4.30
N SER A 58 0.93 -4.55 3.63
CA SER A 58 2.31 -4.65 3.17
C SER A 58 3.26 -4.50 4.35
N ILE A 59 4.35 -5.27 4.33
CA ILE A 59 5.36 -5.30 5.38
C ILE A 59 6.73 -5.00 4.73
N PHE A 60 7.39 -3.94 5.21
CA PHE A 60 8.66 -3.44 4.67
C PHE A 60 9.63 -3.06 5.79
N ASN A 61 10.90 -2.90 5.45
CA ASN A 61 11.85 -2.15 6.27
C ASN A 61 11.87 -0.68 5.83
N ASP A 62 10.91 0.12 6.31
CA ASP A 62 10.76 1.53 5.91
C ASP A 62 12.03 2.36 6.16
N LYS A 63 12.77 2.07 7.24
CA LYS A 63 14.04 2.74 7.59
C LYS A 63 15.14 2.45 6.56
N LEU A 64 15.29 1.18 6.17
CA LEU A 64 16.25 0.80 5.13
C LEU A 64 15.92 1.45 3.79
N VAL A 65 14.63 1.49 3.43
CA VAL A 65 14.18 2.15 2.20
C VAL A 65 14.46 3.65 2.26
N ALA A 66 14.18 4.31 3.39
CA ALA A 66 14.49 5.73 3.59
C ALA A 66 16.00 6.01 3.45
N LEU A 67 16.86 5.22 4.11
CA LEU A 67 18.32 5.36 4.03
C LEU A 67 18.86 5.21 2.59
N LYS A 68 18.32 4.26 1.82
CA LYS A 68 18.71 4.10 0.41
C LYS A 68 18.24 5.25 -0.47
N THR A 69 17.06 5.79 -0.16
CA THR A 69 16.49 6.94 -0.86
C THR A 69 17.32 8.19 -0.60
N GLU A 70 17.88 8.36 0.60
CA GLU A 70 18.81 9.46 0.91
C GLU A 70 20.01 9.45 -0.05
N LYS A 71 20.68 8.31 -0.21
CA LYS A 71 21.81 8.14 -1.13
C LYS A 71 21.45 8.48 -2.58
N LEU A 72 20.22 8.14 -2.99
CA LEU A 72 19.69 8.51 -4.29
C LEU A 72 19.52 10.03 -4.42
N ILE A 73 18.96 10.68 -3.39
CA ILE A 73 18.81 12.14 -3.33
C ILE A 73 20.17 12.83 -3.40
N GLU A 74 21.16 12.37 -2.64
CA GLU A 74 22.51 12.92 -2.70
C GLU A 74 23.10 12.82 -4.12
N LYS A 75 22.87 11.69 -4.80
CA LYS A 75 23.30 11.51 -6.20
C LYS A 75 22.59 12.47 -7.14
N ILE A 76 21.27 12.64 -6.99
CA ILE A 76 20.46 13.61 -7.75
C ILE A 76 20.95 15.05 -7.53
N LEU A 77 21.32 15.40 -6.30
CA LEU A 77 21.79 16.75 -5.96
C LEU A 77 23.18 17.02 -6.57
N ARG A 78 24.02 16.00 -6.71
CA ARG A 78 25.34 16.08 -7.36
C ARG A 78 25.25 16.10 -8.89
N ASP A 79 24.32 15.35 -9.47
CA ASP A 79 24.11 15.25 -10.91
C ASP A 79 22.64 15.51 -11.27
N LYS A 80 22.37 16.73 -11.74
CA LYS A 80 21.02 17.16 -12.16
C LYS A 80 20.51 16.42 -13.40
N ASN A 81 21.40 15.85 -14.22
CA ASN A 81 21.01 15.09 -15.41
C ASN A 81 20.55 13.68 -15.02
N TYR A 82 21.16 13.07 -13.99
CA TYR A 82 20.70 11.79 -13.43
C TYR A 82 19.22 11.81 -13.07
N TYR A 83 18.75 12.91 -12.48
CA TYR A 83 17.33 13.08 -12.16
C TYR A 83 16.43 13.12 -13.40
N LYS A 84 16.81 13.90 -14.42
CA LYS A 84 16.04 14.02 -15.67
C LYS A 84 15.98 12.70 -16.44
N GLU A 85 17.11 11.99 -16.51
CA GLU A 85 17.22 10.75 -17.30
C GLU A 85 16.61 9.53 -16.62
N LYS A 86 16.69 9.43 -15.29
CA LYS A 86 16.27 8.22 -14.56
C LYS A 86 14.98 8.36 -13.79
N ILE A 87 14.63 9.56 -13.32
CA ILE A 87 13.56 9.78 -12.35
C ILE A 87 12.41 10.61 -12.94
N PHE A 88 12.56 11.10 -14.17
CA PHE A 88 11.61 12.02 -14.78
C PHE A 88 11.08 11.57 -16.15
N ALA A 89 10.23 10.54 -16.14
CA ALA A 89 9.00 10.67 -16.93
C ALA A 89 7.96 11.32 -16.00
N PRO A 90 7.30 12.43 -16.38
CA PRO A 90 6.21 12.99 -15.60
C PRO A 90 5.22 11.90 -15.22
N ALA A 91 4.78 11.86 -13.95
CA ALA A 91 3.77 10.89 -13.52
C ALA A 91 2.52 10.90 -14.40
N ASN A 92 2.23 12.05 -15.03
CA ASN A 92 1.17 12.20 -16.04
C ASN A 92 1.42 11.35 -17.29
N GLU A 93 2.65 11.32 -17.79
CA GLU A 93 3.02 10.53 -18.98
C GLU A 93 2.98 9.04 -18.66
N ILE A 94 3.52 8.63 -17.50
CA ILE A 94 3.44 7.24 -17.04
C ILE A 94 1.98 6.82 -16.89
N GLN A 95 1.16 7.63 -16.19
CA GLN A 95 -0.26 7.34 -16.01
C GLN A 95 -0.99 7.30 -17.37
N SER A 96 -0.73 8.25 -18.26
CA SER A 96 -1.37 8.30 -19.59
C SER A 96 -1.02 7.08 -20.42
N ALA A 97 0.25 6.69 -20.46
CA ALA A 97 0.72 5.50 -21.17
C ALA A 97 0.08 4.22 -20.60
N VAL A 98 -0.01 4.11 -19.27
CA VAL A 98 -0.69 2.98 -18.62
C VAL A 98 -2.19 2.95 -18.96
N LEU A 99 -2.88 4.09 -18.90
CA LEU A 99 -4.30 4.19 -19.22
C LEU A 99 -4.56 3.92 -20.71
N GLU A 100 -3.68 4.35 -21.61
CA GLU A 100 -3.77 4.06 -23.03
C GLU A 100 -3.57 2.56 -23.30
N ASN A 101 -2.61 1.93 -22.64
CA ASN A 101 -2.39 0.50 -22.76
C ASN A 101 -3.58 -0.29 -22.20
N ILE A 102 -4.16 0.12 -21.06
CA ILE A 102 -5.41 -0.45 -20.53
C ILE A 102 -6.51 -0.40 -21.59
N LYS A 103 -6.74 0.77 -22.21
CA LYS A 103 -7.73 0.91 -23.30
C LYS A 103 -7.46 -0.02 -24.49
N LYS A 104 -6.19 -0.22 -24.85
CA LYS A 104 -5.81 -1.14 -25.93
C LYS A 104 -6.14 -2.59 -25.57
N ILE A 105 -5.87 -3.00 -24.34
CA ILE A 105 -6.19 -4.36 -23.86
C ILE A 105 -7.71 -4.55 -23.79
N GLU A 106 -8.46 -3.54 -23.34
CA GLU A 106 -9.94 -3.57 -23.30
C GLU A 106 -10.58 -3.80 -24.67
N LYS A 107 -9.96 -3.33 -25.77
CA LYS A 107 -10.43 -3.64 -27.13
C LYS A 107 -10.35 -5.12 -27.51
N ARG A 108 -9.54 -5.90 -26.79
CA ARG A 108 -9.39 -7.36 -26.97
C ARG A 108 -9.84 -8.12 -25.72
N ALA A 109 -10.82 -7.57 -24.99
CA ALA A 109 -11.29 -8.11 -23.71
C ALA A 109 -11.95 -9.50 -23.76
N ASP A 110 -12.11 -10.07 -24.95
CA ASP A 110 -12.61 -11.44 -25.14
C ASP A 110 -11.47 -12.49 -25.08
N ASP A 111 -10.23 -12.08 -25.36
CA ASP A 111 -9.03 -12.90 -25.21
C ASP A 111 -8.48 -12.74 -23.79
N SER A 112 -9.03 -13.51 -22.85
CA SER A 112 -8.70 -13.41 -21.42
C SER A 112 -7.23 -13.75 -21.14
N GLU A 113 -6.63 -14.65 -21.91
CA GLU A 113 -5.22 -15.00 -21.83
C GLU A 113 -4.33 -13.81 -22.19
N TYR A 114 -4.50 -13.25 -23.38
CA TYR A 114 -3.79 -12.04 -23.82
C TYR A 114 -3.98 -10.90 -22.81
N TYR A 115 -5.19 -10.77 -22.29
CA TYR A 115 -5.56 -9.75 -21.32
C TYR A 115 -4.73 -9.86 -20.04
N LEU A 116 -4.63 -11.07 -19.47
CA LEU A 116 -3.85 -11.34 -18.26
C LEU A 116 -2.35 -11.12 -18.50
N GLU A 117 -1.81 -11.54 -19.65
CA GLU A 117 -0.41 -11.30 -20.02
C GLU A 117 -0.07 -9.81 -20.06
N LYS A 118 -0.90 -9.02 -20.75
CA LYS A 118 -0.65 -7.58 -20.89
C LYS A 118 -0.88 -6.81 -19.59
N ILE A 119 -1.82 -7.23 -18.75
CA ILE A 119 -1.95 -6.66 -17.41
C ILE A 119 -0.71 -6.95 -16.55
N MET A 120 -0.10 -8.13 -16.65
CA MET A 120 1.16 -8.40 -15.93
C MET A 120 2.24 -7.38 -16.31
N GLU A 121 2.43 -7.13 -17.60
CA GLU A 121 3.42 -6.16 -18.10
C GLU A 121 3.15 -4.74 -17.58
N ILE A 122 1.90 -4.27 -17.71
CA ILE A 122 1.50 -2.92 -17.25
C ILE A 122 1.62 -2.79 -15.74
N SER A 123 1.21 -3.81 -14.99
CA SER A 123 1.24 -3.77 -13.52
C SER A 123 2.66 -3.57 -13.02
N VAL A 124 3.64 -4.32 -13.54
CA VAL A 124 5.05 -4.20 -13.15
C VAL A 124 5.60 -2.80 -13.43
N GLN A 125 5.28 -2.21 -14.59
CA GLN A 125 5.68 -0.84 -14.92
C GLN A 125 5.06 0.18 -13.94
N THR A 126 3.76 0.06 -13.69
CA THR A 126 3.00 0.95 -12.79
C THR A 126 3.54 0.86 -11.35
N TYR A 127 3.78 -0.35 -10.86
CA TYR A 127 4.34 -0.58 -9.55
C TYR A 127 5.78 -0.08 -9.45
N THR A 128 6.58 -0.15 -10.50
CA THR A 128 7.96 0.37 -10.47
C THR A 128 7.96 1.88 -10.22
N ALA A 129 7.12 2.61 -10.97
CA ALA A 129 6.96 4.05 -10.79
C ALA A 129 6.43 4.40 -9.39
N LEU A 130 5.37 3.72 -8.92
CA LEU A 130 4.86 3.96 -7.56
C LEU A 130 5.90 3.64 -6.49
N GLY A 131 6.62 2.53 -6.64
CA GLY A 131 7.66 2.10 -5.71
C GLY A 131 8.69 3.20 -5.52
N MET A 132 9.16 3.77 -6.64
CA MET A 132 10.05 4.93 -6.68
C MET A 132 9.45 6.13 -5.95
N TYR A 133 8.24 6.60 -6.31
CA TYR A 133 7.66 7.79 -5.67
C TYR A 133 7.39 7.56 -4.18
N SER A 134 7.06 6.33 -3.79
CA SER A 134 6.81 5.96 -2.40
C SER A 134 8.11 5.87 -1.58
N CYS A 135 9.28 5.73 -2.21
CA CYS A 135 10.58 5.82 -1.54
C CYS A 135 10.82 7.25 -1.04
N PHE A 136 10.60 8.26 -1.89
CA PHE A 136 10.70 9.66 -1.50
C PHE A 136 9.80 10.00 -0.32
N LEU A 137 8.55 9.54 -0.34
CA LEU A 137 7.64 9.75 0.79
C LEU A 137 8.15 9.12 2.09
N ARG A 138 8.74 7.92 2.04
CA ARG A 138 9.35 7.27 3.21
C ARG A 138 10.55 8.05 3.74
N PHE A 139 11.43 8.50 2.85
CA PHE A 139 12.54 9.37 3.21
C PHE A 139 12.07 10.64 3.92
N PHE A 140 11.07 11.34 3.36
CA PHE A 140 10.55 12.56 3.97
C PHE A 140 9.90 12.33 5.33
N LYS A 141 9.43 11.13 5.67
CA LYS A 141 8.93 10.85 7.03
C LYS A 141 10.06 10.87 8.07
N GLU A 142 11.25 10.40 7.72
CA GLU A 142 12.40 10.29 8.62
C GLU A 142 13.26 11.57 8.64
N GLU A 143 13.45 12.21 7.48
CA GLU A 143 14.46 13.27 7.23
C GLU A 143 13.83 14.54 6.60
N GLN A 144 12.73 15.03 7.18
CA GLN A 144 11.89 16.08 6.58
C GLN A 144 12.54 17.49 6.49
N LYS A 145 13.61 17.75 7.27
CA LYS A 145 14.12 19.12 7.51
C LYS A 145 15.00 19.70 6.40
N LYS A 146 15.39 18.92 5.39
CA LYS A 146 16.41 19.32 4.40
C LYS A 146 15.87 19.68 2.99
N ILE A 147 14.57 19.52 2.72
CA ILE A 147 14.01 19.67 1.36
C ILE A 147 12.82 20.64 1.31
N PRO A 148 12.76 21.56 0.33
CA PRO A 148 11.64 22.50 0.17
C PRO A 148 10.28 21.79 0.02
N MET A 149 9.27 22.27 0.77
CA MET A 149 7.93 21.70 0.80
C MET A 149 7.29 21.58 -0.59
N LYS A 150 7.56 22.53 -1.50
CA LYS A 150 7.07 22.49 -2.89
C LYS A 150 7.47 21.21 -3.64
N ILE A 151 8.67 20.67 -3.36
CA ILE A 151 9.16 19.44 -3.97
C ILE A 151 8.45 18.23 -3.36
N VAL A 152 8.32 18.19 -2.03
CA VAL A 152 7.57 17.16 -1.31
C VAL A 152 6.13 17.09 -1.83
N ASN A 153 5.48 18.25 -2.04
CA ASN A 153 4.13 18.38 -2.60
C ASN A 153 4.02 17.74 -3.98
N ARG A 154 4.94 18.10 -4.88
CA ARG A 154 4.96 17.57 -6.24
C ARG A 154 5.08 16.04 -6.24
N LEU A 155 6.03 15.50 -5.50
CA LEU A 155 6.28 14.06 -5.44
C LEU A 155 5.10 13.29 -4.81
N GLY A 156 4.45 13.86 -3.79
CA GLY A 156 3.23 13.29 -3.20
C GLY A 156 2.05 13.26 -4.18
N ASN A 157 1.86 14.34 -4.93
CA ASN A 157 0.81 14.42 -5.94
C ASN A 157 1.05 13.43 -7.10
N ASP A 158 2.29 13.35 -7.58
CA ASP A 158 2.70 12.42 -8.63
C ASP A 158 2.49 10.95 -8.18
N ARG A 159 2.85 10.62 -6.93
CA ARG A 159 2.57 9.32 -6.33
C ARG A 159 1.08 9.00 -6.34
N ASN A 160 0.26 9.93 -5.87
CA ASN A 160 -1.19 9.71 -5.74
C ASN A 160 -1.84 9.51 -7.11
N ARG A 161 -1.42 10.28 -8.11
CA ARG A 161 -1.86 10.14 -9.49
C ARG A 161 -1.58 8.74 -10.05
N ILE A 162 -0.38 8.20 -9.82
CA ILE A 162 -0.06 6.82 -10.22
C ILE A 162 -0.90 5.82 -9.43
N ALA A 163 -1.16 6.09 -8.14
CA ALA A 163 -1.93 5.20 -7.29
C ALA A 163 -3.42 5.06 -7.68
N GLU A 164 -4.00 6.05 -8.37
CA GLU A 164 -5.36 5.99 -8.89
C GLU A 164 -5.58 4.87 -9.92
N VAL A 165 -4.51 4.31 -10.48
CA VAL A 165 -4.58 3.24 -11.47
C VAL A 165 -4.87 1.87 -10.83
N TYR A 166 -4.52 1.65 -9.56
CA TYR A 166 -4.63 0.32 -8.93
C TYR A 166 -6.03 -0.26 -8.87
N PRO A 167 -7.06 0.49 -8.43
CA PRO A 167 -8.40 -0.05 -8.37
C PRO A 167 -8.89 -0.48 -9.76
N LYS A 168 -8.48 0.24 -10.82
CA LYS A 168 -8.79 -0.13 -12.20
C LYS A 168 -8.11 -1.46 -12.56
N ILE A 169 -6.81 -1.61 -12.29
CA ILE A 169 -6.09 -2.87 -12.55
C ILE A 169 -6.76 -4.05 -11.82
N GLU A 170 -7.14 -3.90 -10.54
CA GLU A 170 -7.81 -4.97 -9.78
C GLU A 170 -9.15 -5.38 -10.39
N ILE A 171 -9.98 -4.41 -10.78
CA ILE A 171 -11.28 -4.68 -11.43
C ILE A 171 -11.06 -5.43 -12.75
N LEU A 172 -10.05 -5.02 -13.52
CA LEU A 172 -9.75 -5.62 -14.81
C LEU A 172 -9.22 -7.06 -14.66
N ILE A 173 -8.33 -7.31 -13.70
CA ILE A 173 -7.89 -8.67 -13.35
C ILE A 173 -9.10 -9.53 -12.99
N LYS A 174 -9.94 -9.05 -12.06
CA LYS A 174 -11.11 -9.78 -11.59
C LYS A 174 -12.09 -10.08 -12.72
N SER A 175 -12.29 -9.15 -13.65
CA SER A 175 -13.13 -9.37 -14.84
C SER A 175 -12.55 -10.47 -15.72
N ALA A 176 -11.26 -10.38 -16.08
CA ALA A 176 -10.62 -11.31 -16.99
C ALA A 176 -10.58 -12.75 -16.45
N VAL A 177 -10.21 -12.92 -15.18
CA VAL A 177 -10.14 -14.27 -14.57
C VAL A 177 -11.51 -14.91 -14.44
N ASN A 178 -12.56 -14.14 -14.14
CA ASN A 178 -13.92 -14.66 -14.01
C ASN A 178 -14.54 -15.01 -15.37
N LYS A 179 -14.24 -14.23 -16.43
CA LYS A 179 -14.59 -14.60 -17.80
C LYS A 179 -13.95 -15.94 -18.19
N LEU A 180 -12.66 -16.09 -17.90
CA LEU A 180 -11.91 -17.32 -18.16
C LEU A 180 -12.48 -18.52 -17.40
N GLY A 181 -12.73 -18.36 -16.09
CA GLY A 181 -13.34 -19.41 -15.27
C GLY A 181 -14.74 -19.81 -15.76
N LYS A 182 -15.57 -18.83 -16.17
CA LYS A 182 -16.88 -19.11 -16.76
C LYS A 182 -16.79 -19.90 -18.06
N ARG A 183 -15.84 -19.55 -18.94
CA ARG A 183 -15.60 -20.24 -20.22
C ARG A 183 -15.16 -21.70 -20.00
N ASP A 184 -14.29 -21.91 -19.03
CA ASP A 184 -13.58 -23.17 -18.84
C ASP A 184 -14.15 -24.04 -17.69
N GLY A 185 -15.23 -23.58 -17.03
CA GLY A 185 -15.98 -24.35 -16.04
C GLY A 185 -15.36 -24.44 -14.64
N PHE A 186 -14.72 -23.37 -14.16
CA PHE A 186 -14.15 -23.30 -12.80
C PHE A 186 -14.32 -21.92 -12.13
N ASP A 187 -14.07 -21.84 -10.82
CA ASP A 187 -14.06 -20.55 -10.10
C ASP A 187 -12.85 -19.71 -10.52
N GLY A 188 -13.06 -18.79 -11.46
CA GLY A 188 -12.04 -17.91 -12.00
C GLY A 188 -11.41 -16.97 -10.97
N ASP A 189 -12.15 -16.58 -9.92
CA ASP A 189 -11.65 -15.65 -8.89
C ASP A 189 -10.44 -16.22 -8.14
N LEU A 190 -10.31 -17.56 -8.09
CA LEU A 190 -9.15 -18.25 -7.52
C LEU A 190 -7.83 -17.91 -8.23
N LEU A 191 -7.85 -17.54 -9.52
CA LEU A 191 -6.64 -17.17 -10.26
C LEU A 191 -6.00 -15.87 -9.74
N ARG A 192 -6.75 -15.03 -9.01
CA ARG A 192 -6.22 -13.82 -8.35
C ARG A 192 -5.24 -14.16 -7.23
N TYR A 193 -5.27 -15.41 -6.77
CA TYR A 193 -4.41 -15.94 -5.70
C TYR A 193 -3.23 -16.76 -6.22
N PHE A 194 -2.95 -16.68 -7.53
CA PHE A 194 -1.66 -17.08 -8.09
C PHE A 194 -0.59 -16.02 -7.85
N THR A 195 0.66 -16.45 -7.76
CA THR A 195 1.79 -15.54 -8.02
C THR A 195 1.93 -15.27 -9.52
N ILE A 196 2.75 -14.29 -9.91
CA ILE A 196 3.02 -14.05 -11.35
C ILE A 196 3.58 -15.30 -12.04
N ASP A 197 4.49 -16.02 -11.39
CA ASP A 197 5.11 -17.19 -12.01
C ASP A 197 4.14 -18.39 -12.08
N GLU A 198 3.25 -18.52 -11.10
CA GLU A 198 2.16 -19.49 -11.16
C GLU A 198 1.14 -19.14 -12.26
N MET A 199 0.80 -17.87 -12.43
CA MET A 199 -0.07 -17.41 -13.52
C MET A 199 0.54 -17.73 -14.89
N LYS A 200 1.83 -17.45 -15.10
CA LYS A 200 2.53 -17.79 -16.35
C LYS A 200 2.47 -19.29 -16.65
N LYS A 201 2.69 -20.14 -15.64
CA LYS A 201 2.56 -21.60 -15.78
C LYS A 201 1.15 -22.02 -16.16
N PHE A 202 0.13 -21.41 -15.54
CA PHE A 202 -1.26 -21.66 -15.87
C PHE A 202 -1.64 -21.21 -17.29
N LEU A 203 -1.11 -20.08 -17.78
CA LEU A 203 -1.35 -19.61 -19.14
C LEU A 203 -0.74 -20.56 -20.18
N ILE A 204 0.38 -21.22 -19.86
CA ILE A 204 1.01 -22.25 -20.71
C ILE A 204 0.25 -23.59 -20.62
N ASP A 205 -0.10 -24.04 -19.41
CA ASP A 205 -0.82 -25.30 -19.17
C ASP A 205 -1.97 -25.10 -18.18
N LYS A 206 -3.20 -25.11 -18.70
CA LYS A 206 -4.42 -24.90 -17.91
C LYS A 206 -4.63 -25.97 -16.84
N ARG A 207 -4.05 -27.17 -16.99
CA ARG A 207 -4.12 -28.25 -15.98
C ARG A 207 -3.39 -27.87 -14.69
N TYR A 208 -2.52 -26.86 -14.73
CA TYR A 208 -1.85 -26.31 -13.56
C TYR A 208 -2.85 -25.81 -12.50
N PHE A 209 -4.03 -25.34 -12.92
CA PHE A 209 -5.09 -24.94 -12.01
C PHE A 209 -5.52 -26.08 -11.08
N ASN A 210 -5.73 -27.29 -11.62
CA ASN A 210 -6.18 -28.43 -10.84
C ASN A 210 -5.16 -28.85 -9.76
N GLN A 211 -3.87 -28.71 -10.07
CA GLN A 211 -2.78 -28.98 -9.12
C GLN A 211 -2.75 -27.97 -7.96
N LYS A 212 -3.30 -26.77 -8.18
CA LYS A 212 -3.22 -25.64 -7.26
C LYS A 212 -4.55 -25.26 -6.61
N LYS A 213 -5.68 -25.77 -7.09
CA LYS A 213 -7.03 -25.39 -6.64
C LYS A 213 -7.15 -25.33 -5.11
N LYS A 214 -6.74 -26.41 -4.41
CA LYS A 214 -6.81 -26.48 -2.94
C LYS A 214 -6.01 -25.39 -2.23
N ILE A 215 -4.79 -25.08 -2.72
CA ILE A 215 -3.97 -24.02 -2.11
C ILE A 215 -4.49 -22.63 -2.46
N LEU A 216 -5.11 -22.44 -3.63
CA LEU A 216 -5.75 -21.18 -4.01
C LEU A 216 -6.97 -20.87 -3.13
N GLU A 217 -7.79 -21.89 -2.82
CA GLU A 217 -8.92 -21.75 -1.89
C GLU A 217 -8.44 -21.30 -0.50
N GLN A 218 -7.33 -21.86 0.00
CA GLN A 218 -6.74 -21.42 1.26
C GLN A 218 -6.20 -19.97 1.19
N ARG A 219 -5.49 -19.62 0.11
CA ARG A 219 -4.97 -18.26 -0.10
C ARG A 219 -6.09 -17.23 -0.23
N ARG A 220 -7.24 -17.62 -0.77
CA ARG A 220 -8.43 -16.75 -0.83
C ARG A 220 -8.90 -16.30 0.55
N GLU A 221 -8.75 -17.15 1.56
CA GLU A 221 -9.08 -16.78 2.93
C GLU A 221 -7.98 -15.90 3.55
N ASN A 222 -6.74 -16.37 3.49
CA ASN A 222 -5.57 -15.62 3.97
C ASN A 222 -4.26 -16.17 3.41
N TYR A 223 -3.28 -15.29 3.31
CA TYR A 223 -1.91 -15.67 3.02
C TYR A 223 -0.89 -14.73 3.67
N LEU A 224 0.28 -15.28 3.91
CA LEU A 224 1.51 -14.55 4.13
C LEU A 224 2.37 -14.69 2.88
N TYR A 225 2.76 -13.55 2.33
CA TYR A 225 3.61 -13.42 1.16
C TYR A 225 4.98 -12.90 1.54
N LEU A 226 6.02 -13.43 0.91
CA LEU A 226 7.37 -12.93 1.01
C LEU A 226 8.09 -13.05 -0.33
N PHE A 227 8.82 -12.01 -0.69
CA PHE A 227 9.76 -11.98 -1.80
C PHE A 227 11.12 -11.51 -1.31
N PHE A 228 12.18 -12.28 -1.59
CA PHE A 228 13.54 -11.90 -1.27
C PHE A 228 14.37 -11.74 -2.54
N GLU A 229 14.86 -10.52 -2.75
CA GLU A 229 15.59 -10.16 -3.96
C GLU A 229 16.88 -10.96 -4.14
N LYS A 230 17.67 -11.16 -3.07
CA LYS A 230 19.00 -11.79 -3.18
C LYS A 230 18.94 -13.22 -3.71
N SER A 231 17.93 -14.00 -3.30
CA SER A 231 17.73 -15.36 -3.79
C SER A 231 16.75 -15.44 -4.95
N ASN A 232 16.11 -14.32 -5.32
CA ASN A 232 15.02 -14.27 -6.28
C ASN A 232 13.92 -15.32 -5.98
N GLN A 233 13.60 -15.50 -4.69
CA GLN A 233 12.63 -16.48 -4.23
C GLN A 233 11.38 -15.81 -3.70
N GLU A 234 10.24 -16.39 -4.06
CA GLU A 234 8.92 -16.03 -3.53
C GLU A 234 8.34 -17.17 -2.69
N TYR A 235 7.69 -16.81 -1.60
CA TYR A 235 7.05 -17.72 -0.67
C TYR A 235 5.63 -17.27 -0.39
N VAL A 236 4.69 -18.21 -0.37
CA VAL A 236 3.29 -17.99 -0.01
C VAL A 236 2.87 -19.07 0.98
N ILE A 237 2.40 -18.65 2.15
CA ILE A 237 1.93 -19.54 3.22
C ILE A 237 0.48 -19.20 3.55
N SER A 238 -0.37 -20.22 3.70
CA SER A 238 -1.77 -20.07 4.13
C SER A 238 -2.08 -20.86 5.41
N ASP A 239 -1.04 -21.11 6.23
CA ASP A 239 -1.22 -21.68 7.56
C ASP A 239 -1.78 -20.62 8.52
N LYS A 240 -3.03 -20.81 8.94
CA LYS A 240 -3.75 -19.88 9.82
C LYS A 240 -3.05 -19.66 11.16
N LYS A 241 -2.37 -20.68 11.72
CA LYS A 241 -1.68 -20.55 13.01
C LYS A 241 -0.43 -19.68 12.87
N ILE A 242 0.32 -19.84 11.79
CA ILE A 242 1.49 -19.01 11.51
C ILE A 242 1.07 -17.56 11.27
N ILE A 243 0.05 -17.35 10.44
CA ILE A 243 -0.49 -16.01 10.11
C ILE A 243 -0.96 -15.31 11.39
N SER A 244 -1.81 -15.94 12.21
CA SER A 244 -2.31 -15.37 13.47
C SER A 244 -1.18 -14.96 14.40
N LYS A 245 -0.17 -15.82 14.58
CA LYS A 245 0.96 -15.49 15.45
C LYS A 245 1.74 -14.27 14.93
N ILE A 246 1.85 -14.08 13.61
CA ILE A 246 2.55 -12.93 13.01
C ILE A 246 1.73 -11.66 13.21
N GLU A 247 0.42 -11.74 13.03
CA GLU A 247 -0.49 -10.64 13.36
C GLU A 247 -0.34 -10.23 14.83
N ASP A 248 -0.27 -11.20 15.74
CA ASP A 248 -0.13 -10.95 17.17
C ASP A 248 1.25 -10.36 17.50
N TYR A 249 2.34 -10.84 16.89
CA TYR A 249 3.66 -10.23 16.99
C TYR A 249 3.66 -8.74 16.60
N PHE A 250 2.96 -8.39 15.51
CA PHE A 250 2.83 -7.00 15.09
C PHE A 250 1.91 -6.16 15.98
N LYS A 251 0.98 -6.77 16.72
CA LYS A 251 0.15 -6.08 17.73
C LYS A 251 0.92 -5.86 19.03
N GLU A 252 1.73 -6.84 19.46
CA GLU A 252 2.51 -6.76 20.71
C GLU A 252 3.55 -5.63 20.64
N ASP A 253 4.30 -5.52 19.53
CA ASP A 253 5.27 -4.43 19.27
C ASP A 253 4.62 -3.03 19.31
N VAL A 254 3.30 -2.96 19.17
CA VAL A 254 2.49 -1.73 19.18
C VAL A 254 1.87 -1.46 20.56
N SER A 255 1.45 -2.50 21.27
CA SER A 255 0.69 -2.44 22.53
C SER A 255 1.45 -1.84 23.71
N ASP A 256 2.79 -1.89 23.70
CA ASP A 256 3.62 -1.23 24.70
C ASP A 256 3.64 0.32 24.57
N SER A 257 3.09 0.86 23.48
CA SER A 257 2.91 2.31 23.32
C SER A 257 1.46 2.73 23.58
N LYS A 258 1.17 3.33 24.75
CA LYS A 258 -0.08 4.10 25.00
C LYS A 258 -0.24 5.34 24.10
N THR A 259 0.65 5.48 23.12
CA THR A 259 0.90 6.69 22.37
C THR A 259 1.14 6.31 20.92
N ILE A 260 0.19 6.60 20.05
CA ILE A 260 0.31 6.43 18.60
C ILE A 260 0.99 7.67 18.05
N LYS A 261 1.92 7.51 17.11
CA LYS A 261 2.59 8.63 16.43
C LYS A 261 2.18 8.71 14.97
N GLY A 262 2.16 9.92 14.44
CA GLY A 262 2.01 10.18 13.02
C GLY A 262 2.67 11.50 12.64
N GLN A 263 2.40 11.96 11.43
CA GLN A 263 2.87 13.25 10.95
C GLN A 263 1.80 14.32 11.13
N THR A 264 2.19 15.45 11.68
CA THR A 264 1.33 16.64 11.77
C THR A 264 1.05 17.20 10.38
N ALA A 265 -0.20 17.07 9.93
CA ALA A 265 -0.70 17.73 8.74
C ALA A 265 -1.21 19.15 9.04
N TYR A 266 -1.90 19.32 10.17
CA TYR A 266 -2.29 20.63 10.69
C TYR A 266 -2.24 20.63 12.21
N LYS A 267 -1.67 21.69 12.78
CA LYS A 267 -1.42 21.81 14.22
C LYS A 267 -2.71 22.03 15.00
N GLY A 268 -2.67 21.68 16.27
CA GLY A 268 -3.73 21.92 17.24
C GLY A 268 -3.88 20.75 18.20
N LYS A 269 -4.68 20.94 19.25
CA LYS A 269 -4.95 19.92 20.26
C LYS A 269 -6.43 19.79 20.50
N THR A 270 -6.88 18.56 20.68
CA THR A 270 -8.28 18.31 21.01
C THR A 270 -8.43 16.98 21.75
N LYS A 271 -9.60 16.79 22.35
CA LYS A 271 -10.03 15.53 22.97
C LYS A 271 -11.40 15.19 22.43
N GLY A 272 -11.66 13.91 22.23
CA GLY A 272 -12.94 13.47 21.70
C GLY A 272 -13.01 11.97 21.59
N ARG A 273 -14.22 11.47 21.30
CA ARG A 273 -14.43 10.05 21.05
C ARG A 273 -14.04 9.70 19.63
N VAL A 274 -13.40 8.56 19.46
CA VAL A 274 -13.07 7.99 18.16
C VAL A 274 -14.34 7.63 17.41
N TYR A 275 -14.39 8.05 16.15
CA TYR A 275 -15.33 7.57 15.16
C TYR A 275 -14.56 7.05 13.96
N LYS A 276 -14.66 5.75 13.68
CA LYS A 276 -14.03 5.12 12.53
C LYS A 276 -14.89 5.34 11.30
N CYS A 277 -14.26 5.77 10.21
CA CYS A 277 -14.96 6.05 8.95
C CYS A 277 -15.69 4.82 8.35
N SER A 278 -15.34 3.60 8.79
CA SER A 278 -16.02 2.36 8.39
C SER A 278 -17.26 2.02 9.25
N SER A 279 -17.62 2.85 10.23
CA SER A 279 -18.75 2.61 11.12
C SER A 279 -20.09 2.85 10.42
N LEU A 280 -21.08 2.01 10.69
CA LEU A 280 -22.41 2.05 10.06
C LEU A 280 -23.37 3.04 10.74
N SER A 281 -23.09 3.44 11.98
CA SER A 281 -23.90 4.37 12.77
C SER A 281 -23.39 5.79 12.62
N GLU A 282 -24.26 6.80 12.49
CA GLU A 282 -23.80 8.18 12.51
C GLU A 282 -23.15 8.55 13.86
N PRO A 283 -22.09 9.38 13.86
CA PRO A 283 -21.47 9.83 15.10
C PRO A 283 -22.43 10.74 15.89
N SER A 284 -22.67 10.40 17.16
CA SER A 284 -23.39 11.26 18.08
C SER A 284 -22.45 12.28 18.73
N GLY A 285 -22.69 13.58 18.52
CA GLY A 285 -21.93 14.66 19.16
C GLY A 285 -20.55 14.92 18.53
N GLU A 286 -19.63 15.48 19.33
CA GLU A 286 -18.28 15.78 18.87
C GLU A 286 -17.40 14.52 18.82
N PHE A 287 -16.67 14.34 17.72
CA PHE A 287 -15.89 13.12 17.47
C PHE A 287 -14.55 13.41 16.79
N ILE A 288 -13.62 12.48 16.90
CA ILE A 288 -12.36 12.47 16.16
C ILE A 288 -12.47 11.39 15.07
N LEU A 289 -12.34 11.81 13.82
CA LEU A 289 -12.44 10.91 12.68
C LEU A 289 -11.15 10.11 12.54
N VAL A 290 -11.26 8.78 12.57
CA VAL A 290 -10.14 7.86 12.34
C VAL A 290 -10.42 7.05 11.07
N SER A 291 -9.50 7.06 10.11
CA SER A 291 -9.66 6.28 8.88
C SER A 291 -8.35 5.70 8.39
N ALA A 292 -8.40 4.63 7.60
CA ALA A 292 -7.19 4.11 6.94
C ALA A 292 -6.71 5.14 5.91
N MET A 293 -7.63 5.60 5.06
CA MET A 293 -7.44 6.68 4.10
C MET A 293 -8.77 7.44 3.96
N THR A 294 -8.71 8.74 3.66
CA THR A 294 -9.92 9.53 3.37
C THR A 294 -10.17 9.60 1.87
N HIS A 295 -11.43 9.55 1.47
CA HIS A 295 -11.94 9.77 0.13
C HIS A 295 -12.72 11.09 0.04
N PRO A 296 -12.97 11.63 -1.16
CA PRO A 296 -13.79 12.84 -1.33
C PRO A 296 -15.19 12.73 -0.68
N GLN A 297 -15.78 11.54 -0.68
CA GLN A 297 -17.05 11.27 -0.01
C GLN A 297 -17.03 11.47 1.52
N ASP A 298 -15.85 11.49 2.15
CA ASP A 298 -15.70 11.64 3.60
C ASP A 298 -15.66 13.11 4.03
N ILE A 299 -15.68 14.07 3.08
CA ILE A 299 -15.65 15.51 3.36
C ILE A 299 -16.74 15.96 4.37
N PRO A 300 -18.00 15.48 4.29
CA PRO A 300 -19.02 15.83 5.28
C PRO A 300 -18.64 15.41 6.71
N LEU A 301 -18.03 14.23 6.87
CA LEU A 301 -17.56 13.74 8.18
C LEU A 301 -16.36 14.56 8.66
N ILE A 302 -15.41 14.85 7.78
CA ILE A 302 -14.23 15.69 8.09
C ILE A 302 -14.68 17.07 8.61
N LYS A 303 -15.68 17.70 7.96
CA LYS A 303 -16.24 19.00 8.38
C LYS A 303 -16.81 18.97 9.80
N LYS A 304 -17.49 17.89 10.18
CA LYS A 304 -18.10 17.73 11.51
C LYS A 304 -17.10 17.31 12.60
N SER A 305 -16.00 16.66 12.24
CA SER A 305 -15.01 16.14 13.21
C SER A 305 -14.23 17.23 13.95
N LEU A 306 -13.78 16.94 15.17
CA LEU A 306 -12.85 17.79 15.94
C LEU A 306 -11.41 17.69 15.43
N ALA A 307 -11.01 16.50 14.97
CA ALA A 307 -9.70 16.23 14.39
C ALA A 307 -9.81 15.04 13.44
N VAL A 308 -8.81 14.90 12.56
CA VAL A 308 -8.70 13.77 11.63
C VAL A 308 -7.39 13.03 11.84
N ILE A 309 -7.51 11.72 12.00
CA ILE A 309 -6.40 10.79 12.11
C ILE A 309 -6.46 9.82 10.93
N THR A 310 -5.35 9.65 10.21
CA THR A 310 -5.26 8.64 9.15
C THR A 310 -4.09 7.69 9.32
N ASP A 311 -4.28 6.41 8.98
CA ASP A 311 -3.18 5.43 8.91
C ASP A 311 -2.27 5.73 7.72
N GLU A 312 -2.89 6.07 6.58
CA GLU A 312 -2.21 6.37 5.33
C GLU A 312 -2.14 7.86 5.06
N GLY A 313 -1.31 8.22 4.08
CA GLY A 313 -1.10 9.60 3.68
C GLY A 313 0.13 10.24 4.30
N SER A 314 0.46 11.40 3.74
CA SER A 314 1.49 12.32 4.23
C SER A 314 0.81 13.62 4.67
N ILE A 315 1.59 14.63 5.04
CA ILE A 315 1.09 15.99 5.30
C ILE A 315 0.44 16.66 4.06
N LEU A 316 0.35 15.95 2.94
CA LEU A 316 -0.10 16.42 1.62
C LEU A 316 -1.23 15.58 1.04
N CYS A 317 -1.65 14.52 1.73
CA CYS A 317 -2.77 13.74 1.25
C CYS A 317 -4.07 14.56 1.27
N HIS A 318 -5.11 14.02 0.65
CA HIS A 318 -6.43 14.65 0.59
C HIS A 318 -6.91 15.10 1.99
N ALA A 319 -6.85 14.23 3.00
CA ALA A 319 -7.15 14.57 4.40
C ALA A 319 -6.40 15.83 4.88
N ALA A 320 -5.09 15.89 4.62
CA ALA A 320 -4.23 16.96 5.09
C ALA A 320 -4.51 18.30 4.39
N ILE A 321 -4.88 18.29 3.10
CA ILE A 321 -5.27 19.50 2.38
C ILE A 321 -6.58 20.04 2.97
N ILE A 322 -7.61 19.20 3.03
CA ILE A 322 -8.93 19.58 3.54
C ILE A 322 -8.85 20.05 5.00
N CYS A 323 -8.09 19.36 5.86
CA CYS A 323 -7.96 19.76 7.27
C CYS A 323 -7.25 21.10 7.44
N ARG A 324 -6.30 21.46 6.56
CA ARG A 324 -5.65 22.78 6.59
C ARG A 324 -6.61 23.89 6.21
N GLU A 325 -7.45 23.66 5.20
CA GLU A 325 -8.49 24.61 4.77
C GLU A 325 -9.53 24.81 5.87
N LEU A 326 -9.93 23.73 6.55
CA LEU A 326 -10.90 23.76 7.64
C LEU A 326 -10.28 24.10 9.00
N LYS A 327 -8.98 24.31 9.07
CA LYS A 327 -8.20 24.56 10.29
C LYS A 327 -8.45 23.53 11.41
N LYS A 328 -8.53 22.25 11.06
CA LYS A 328 -8.76 21.14 12.02
C LYS A 328 -7.45 20.40 12.32
N PRO A 329 -7.15 20.10 13.60
CA PRO A 329 -6.00 19.28 13.96
C PRO A 329 -5.98 17.98 13.15
N CYS A 330 -4.83 17.66 12.56
CA CYS A 330 -4.73 16.50 11.68
C CYS A 330 -3.38 15.80 11.82
N ILE A 331 -3.45 14.50 12.06
CA ILE A 331 -2.30 13.60 12.13
C ILE A 331 -2.48 12.52 11.06
N THR A 332 -1.54 12.41 10.14
CA THR A 332 -1.61 11.43 9.04
C THR A 332 -0.46 10.44 9.08
N GLY A 333 -0.62 9.33 8.38
CA GLY A 333 0.45 8.36 8.23
C GLY A 333 0.80 7.61 9.52
N THR A 334 -0.17 7.41 10.42
CA THR A 334 0.00 6.71 11.70
C THR A 334 0.24 5.20 11.54
N LYS A 335 -0.07 4.63 10.37
CA LYS A 335 0.03 3.21 9.99
C LYS A 335 -0.89 2.23 10.74
N ILE A 336 -1.20 2.52 12.00
CA ILE A 336 -1.81 1.57 12.94
C ILE A 336 -2.97 2.16 13.76
N ALA A 337 -3.33 3.44 13.59
CA ALA A 337 -4.37 4.05 14.39
C ALA A 337 -5.72 3.34 14.22
N THR A 338 -6.11 2.91 13.02
CA THR A 338 -7.38 2.17 12.86
C THR A 338 -7.37 0.78 13.48
N GLN A 339 -6.18 0.21 13.76
CA GLN A 339 -6.02 -1.11 14.35
C GLN A 339 -6.05 -1.05 15.88
N ILE A 340 -5.52 0.04 16.45
CA ILE A 340 -5.46 0.25 17.91
C ILE A 340 -6.74 0.92 18.42
N LEU A 341 -7.16 2.00 17.76
CA LEU A 341 -8.30 2.81 18.19
C LEU A 341 -9.61 2.14 17.79
N LYS A 342 -10.53 2.04 18.76
CA LYS A 342 -11.87 1.50 18.59
C LYS A 342 -12.91 2.62 18.62
N ASP A 343 -14.06 2.38 17.99
CA ASP A 343 -15.18 3.32 18.07
C ASP A 343 -15.55 3.59 19.53
N GLY A 344 -15.72 4.86 19.87
CA GLY A 344 -16.06 5.33 21.21
C GLY A 344 -14.88 5.55 22.14
N ASP A 345 -13.66 5.13 21.80
CA ASP A 345 -12.46 5.37 22.62
C ASP A 345 -12.27 6.87 22.85
N LEU A 346 -12.07 7.27 24.10
CA LEU A 346 -11.74 8.66 24.41
C LEU A 346 -10.24 8.87 24.21
N ILE A 347 -9.87 9.84 23.35
CA ILE A 347 -8.47 10.09 23.02
C ILE A 347 -8.12 11.57 23.16
N GLU A 348 -6.83 11.83 23.40
CA GLU A 348 -6.20 13.12 23.24
C GLU A 348 -5.37 13.12 21.96
N VAL A 349 -5.58 14.15 21.13
CA VAL A 349 -4.81 14.39 19.91
C VAL A 349 -3.96 15.62 20.15
N ASP A 350 -2.64 15.44 20.19
CA ASP A 350 -1.67 16.53 20.16
C ASP A 350 -1.03 16.54 18.77
N ALA A 351 -1.68 17.25 17.84
CA ALA A 351 -1.15 17.42 16.50
C ALA A 351 0.01 18.43 16.47
N GLU A 352 0.37 19.12 17.56
CA GLU A 352 1.62 19.91 17.57
C GLU A 352 2.84 18.99 17.66
N LYS A 353 2.71 17.92 18.43
CA LYS A 353 3.77 16.93 18.67
C LYS A 353 3.59 15.64 17.86
N GLY A 354 2.48 15.51 17.13
CA GLY A 354 2.20 14.38 16.25
C GLY A 354 1.89 13.08 17.00
N PHE A 355 1.29 13.16 18.19
CA PHE A 355 0.90 11.97 18.94
C PHE A 355 -0.59 11.93 19.31
N ILE A 356 -1.07 10.71 19.51
CA ILE A 356 -2.44 10.39 19.93
C ILE A 356 -2.32 9.51 21.18
N LYS A 357 -3.05 9.84 22.23
CA LYS A 357 -3.03 9.10 23.50
C LYS A 357 -4.43 8.65 23.87
N ILE A 358 -4.58 7.38 24.23
CA ILE A 358 -5.85 6.85 24.74
C ILE A 358 -6.01 7.30 26.20
N LEU A 359 -7.14 7.95 26.48
CA LEU A 359 -7.56 8.37 27.81
C LEU A 359 -8.50 7.28 28.34
N LYS A 360 -8.07 6.57 29.39
CA LYS A 360 -8.84 5.49 29.99
C LYS A 360 -10.21 5.96 30.49
#